data_AF-A0A6L7Q010-F1
#
_entry.id   AF-A0A6L7Q010-F1
#
_cell.length_a   1.000
_cell.length_b   1.000
_cell.length_c   1.000
_cell.angle_alpha   90.00
_cell.angle_beta   90.00
_cell.angle_gamma   90.00
#
_symmetry.space_group_name_H-M   'P 1'
#
loop_
_entity.id
_entity.type
_entity.pdbx_description
1 polymer ?
#
loop_
_entity_poly.entity_id
_entity_poly.type
_entity_poly.pdbx_seq_one_letter_code
_entity_poly.pdbx_strand_id
1 'polypeptide(L)'
;MRICSFLPSATEIVYELGLEDSLYGVTHECDYPAAARSKPWVVRSVFEGTNPSSGEISRVISERLAEGLGIYHIDQEILDAANPDLLLTQAICEV
;
A
#
# COMPACT_ATOMS: atom_id res chain seq x y z
N MET A 1 -17.14 9.56 5.14
CA MET A 1 -15.84 9.88 4.53
C MET A 1 -15.22 8.58 4.07
N ARG A 2 -14.56 8.57 2.91
CA ARG A 2 -13.93 7.39 2.31
C ARG A 2 -12.41 7.55 2.37
N ILE A 3 -11.77 6.75 3.21
CA ILE A 3 -10.33 6.81 3.45
C ILE A 3 -9.66 5.67 2.66
N CYS A 4 -8.57 5.99 1.97
CA CYS A 4 -7.59 4.99 1.55
C CYS A 4 -6.24 5.28 2.20
N SER A 5 -5.58 4.23 2.68
CA SER A 5 -4.29 4.29 3.34
C SER A 5 -3.23 3.59 2.51
N PHE A 6 -2.14 4.29 2.21
CA PHE A 6 -1.05 3.80 1.35
C PHE A 6 0.14 3.26 2.16
N LEU A 7 -0.04 3.06 3.46
CA LEU A 7 1.00 2.54 4.37
C LEU A 7 0.39 1.79 5.56
N PRO A 8 1.05 0.75 6.09
CA PRO A 8 0.52 -0.05 7.19
C PRO A 8 0.25 0.77 8.46
N SER A 9 1.18 1.62 8.87
CA SER A 9 1.05 2.40 10.10
C SER A 9 -0.14 3.36 10.10
N ALA A 10 -0.45 3.99 8.96
CA ALA A 10 -1.65 4.84 8.86
C ALA A 10 -2.94 4.02 8.88
N THR A 11 -2.92 2.80 8.33
CA THR A 11 -4.04 1.87 8.45
C THR A 11 -4.30 1.53 9.92
N GLU A 12 -3.25 1.19 10.68
CA GLU A 12 -3.36 0.90 12.11
C GLU A 12 -3.91 2.11 12.90
N ILE A 13 -3.44 3.33 12.62
CA ILE A 13 -3.96 4.55 13.24
C ILE A 13 -5.46 4.73 12.95
N VAL A 14 -5.91 4.48 11.72
CA VAL A 14 -7.33 4.59 11.35
C VAL A 14 -8.18 3.60 12.15
N TYR A 15 -7.69 2.38 12.37
CA TYR A 15 -8.35 1.40 13.22
C TYR A 15 -8.39 1.84 14.70
N GLU A 16 -7.27 2.32 15.25
CA GLU A 16 -7.21 2.80 16.64
C GLU A 16 -8.13 4.01 16.90
N LEU A 17 -8.42 4.80 15.87
CA LEU A 17 -9.38 5.92 15.94
C LEU A 17 -10.85 5.48 15.81
N GLY A 18 -11.14 4.19 15.62
CA GLY A 18 -12.51 3.69 15.42
C GLY A 18 -13.13 4.12 14.07
N LEU A 19 -12.29 4.26 13.04
CA LEU A 19 -12.69 4.71 11.70
C LEU A 19 -12.63 3.57 10.66
N GLU A 20 -12.66 2.31 11.10
CA GLU A 20 -12.54 1.14 10.24
C GLU A 20 -13.62 1.03 9.17
N ASP A 21 -14.84 1.51 9.45
CA ASP A 21 -15.95 1.54 8.50
C ASP A 21 -15.75 2.60 7.41
N SER A 22 -14.90 3.60 7.68
CA SER A 22 -14.52 4.63 6.72
C SER A 22 -13.28 4.23 5.90
N LEU A 23 -12.62 3.11 6.20
CA LEU A 23 -11.43 2.63 5.49
C LEU A 23 -11.82 1.70 4.34
N TYR A 24 -11.55 2.11 3.10
CA TYR A 24 -11.96 1.40 1.89
C TYR A 24 -10.81 0.80 1.08
N GLY A 25 -9.57 1.23 1.31
CA GLY A 25 -8.41 0.70 0.62
C GLY A 25 -7.15 0.77 1.46
N VAL A 26 -6.32 -0.26 1.40
CA VAL A 26 -5.07 -0.41 2.16
C VAL A 26 -3.90 -0.86 1.26
N THR A 27 -2.70 -1.02 1.79
CA THR A 27 -1.59 -1.70 1.09
C THR A 27 -1.63 -3.21 1.34
N HIS A 28 -1.04 -3.99 0.43
CA HIS A 28 -0.83 -5.44 0.58
C HIS A 28 -0.14 -5.87 1.88
N GLU A 29 0.63 -4.99 2.51
CA GLU A 29 1.32 -5.25 3.79
C GLU A 29 0.45 -5.00 5.03
N CYS A 30 -0.78 -4.51 4.87
CA CYS A 30 -1.68 -4.27 6.00
C CYS A 30 -2.22 -5.58 6.58
N ASP A 31 -1.60 -6.02 7.67
CA ASP A 31 -1.92 -7.28 8.31
C ASP A 31 -2.44 -7.15 9.76
N TYR A 32 -2.42 -5.92 10.29
CA TYR A 32 -2.91 -5.55 11.62
C TYR A 32 -3.88 -4.34 11.59
N PRO A 33 -4.95 -4.35 12.40
CA PRO A 33 -5.52 -5.54 13.04
C PRO A 33 -5.94 -6.57 11.98
N ALA A 34 -6.20 -7.83 12.36
CA ALA A 34 -6.47 -8.90 11.39
C ALA A 34 -7.62 -8.57 10.40
N ALA A 35 -8.56 -7.72 10.81
CA ALA A 35 -9.63 -7.20 9.96
C ALA A 35 -9.13 -6.39 8.74
N ALA A 36 -7.96 -5.75 8.82
CA ALA A 36 -7.36 -4.98 7.74
C ALA A 36 -7.07 -5.83 6.49
N ARG A 37 -6.78 -7.13 6.68
CA ARG A 37 -6.54 -8.09 5.59
C ARG A 37 -7.74 -8.29 4.67
N SER A 38 -8.94 -7.94 5.12
CA SER A 38 -10.16 -8.02 4.31
C SER A 38 -10.41 -6.78 3.45
N LYS A 39 -9.62 -5.71 3.64
CA LYS A 39 -9.75 -4.48 2.86
C LYS A 39 -9.08 -4.64 1.49
N PRO A 40 -9.64 -4.05 0.43
CA PRO A 40 -9.01 -4.03 -0.90
C PRO A 40 -7.62 -3.41 -0.89
N TRP A 41 -6.70 -3.96 -1.68
CA TRP A 41 -5.33 -3.46 -1.80
C TRP A 41 -5.23 -2.39 -2.89
N VAL A 42 -5.13 -1.12 -2.49
CA VAL A 42 -4.89 0.01 -3.40
C VAL A 42 -3.42 0.20 -3.74
N VAL A 43 -2.51 -0.36 -2.93
CA VAL A 43 -1.06 -0.35 -3.18
C VAL A 43 -0.54 -1.77 -3.20
N ARG A 44 0.17 -2.12 -4.28
CA ARG A 44 0.75 -3.44 -4.51
C ARG A 44 2.25 -3.37 -4.72
N SER A 45 2.94 -4.45 -4.40
CA SER A 45 4.37 -4.62 -4.66
C SER A 45 4.61 -5.27 -6.02
N VAL A 46 5.70 -4.89 -6.68
CA VAL A 46 6.17 -5.56 -7.91
C VAL A 46 6.64 -7.00 -7.66
N PHE A 47 6.79 -7.39 -6.38
CA PHE A 47 7.13 -8.74 -5.95
C PHE A 47 5.91 -9.55 -5.50
N GLU A 48 4.69 -9.02 -5.66
CA GLU A 48 3.46 -9.71 -5.25
C GLU A 48 3.34 -11.09 -5.91
N GLY A 49 3.03 -12.12 -5.11
CA GLY A 49 2.90 -13.51 -5.57
C GLY A 49 4.23 -14.20 -5.94
N THR A 50 5.38 -13.55 -5.69
CA THR A 50 6.71 -14.10 -5.96
C THR A 50 7.48 -14.35 -4.66
N ASN A 51 8.54 -15.15 -4.73
CA ASN A 51 9.44 -15.38 -3.59
C ASN A 51 10.90 -15.20 -4.02
N PRO A 52 11.31 -13.96 -4.36
CA PRO A 52 12.62 -13.68 -4.93
C PRO A 52 13.71 -13.80 -3.86
N SER A 53 14.87 -14.27 -4.27
CA SER A 53 16.10 -14.16 -3.49
C SER A 53 16.53 -12.70 -3.33
N SER A 54 17.35 -12.40 -2.32
CA SER A 54 17.88 -11.05 -2.11
C SER A 54 18.64 -10.50 -3.33
N GLY A 55 19.30 -11.38 -4.10
CA GLY A 55 19.98 -10.99 -5.34
C GLY A 55 18.99 -10.58 -6.44
N GLU A 56 17.88 -11.28 -6.56
CA GLU A 56 16.80 -10.92 -7.50
C GLU A 56 16.10 -9.63 -7.08
N ILE A 57 15.82 -9.44 -5.79
CA ILE A 57 15.28 -8.18 -5.25
C ILE A 57 16.20 -7.02 -5.61
N SER A 58 17.50 -7.13 -5.29
CA SER A 58 18.48 -6.06 -5.53
C SER A 58 18.56 -5.69 -7.00
N ARG A 59 18.54 -6.69 -7.89
CA ARG A 59 18.54 -6.49 -9.34
C ARG A 59 17.29 -5.74 -9.81
N VAL A 60 16.10 -6.21 -9.44
CA VAL A 60 14.82 -5.61 -9.86
C VAL A 60 14.69 -4.17 -9.34
N ILE A 61 15.07 -3.92 -8.08
CA ILE A 61 15.05 -2.56 -7.52
C ILE A 61 16.00 -1.65 -8.30
N SER A 62 17.22 -2.10 -8.58
CA SER A 62 18.22 -1.30 -9.30
C SER A 62 17.78 -0.98 -10.73
N GLU A 63 17.23 -1.95 -11.45
CA GLU A 63 16.69 -1.77 -12.81
C GLU A 63 15.55 -0.74 -12.80
N ARG A 64 14.59 -0.85 -11.88
CA ARG A 64 13.46 0.09 -11.77
C ARG A 64 13.90 1.50 -11.40
N LEU A 65 14.83 1.64 -10.45
CA LEU A 65 15.36 2.96 -10.06
C LEU A 65 16.08 3.63 -11.23
N ALA A 66 16.84 2.87 -12.03
CA ALA A 66 17.51 3.40 -13.23
C ALA A 66 16.50 3.89 -14.30
N GLU A 67 15.31 3.30 -14.34
CA GLU A 67 14.20 3.71 -15.21
C GLU A 67 13.30 4.79 -14.59
N GLY A 68 13.58 5.25 -13.36
CA GLY A 68 12.74 6.19 -12.63
C GLY A 68 11.39 5.61 -12.18
N LEU A 69 11.27 4.28 -12.13
CA LEU A 69 10.08 3.56 -11.71
C LEU A 69 10.12 3.23 -10.21
N GLY A 70 8.95 3.23 -9.58
CA GLY A 70 8.76 2.75 -8.22
C GLY A 70 8.76 1.23 -8.10
N ILE A 71 8.94 0.74 -6.87
CA ILE A 71 8.81 -0.68 -6.48
C ILE A 71 7.40 -1.03 -5.98
N TYR A 72 6.56 -0.01 -5.82
CA TYR A 72 5.15 -0.12 -5.52
C TYR A 72 4.35 0.52 -6.66
N HIS A 73 3.15 0.01 -6.89
CA HIS A 73 2.19 0.60 -7.83
C HIS A 73 0.82 0.74 -7.19
N ILE A 74 0.07 1.71 -7.70
CA ILE A 74 -1.31 1.96 -7.29
C ILE A 74 -2.22 1.14 -8.20
N ASP A 75 -3.12 0.37 -7.59
CA ASP A 75 -4.19 -0.32 -8.31
C ASP A 75 -5.31 0.70 -8.62
N GLN A 76 -5.26 1.25 -9.85
CA GLN A 76 -6.14 2.35 -10.26
C GLN A 76 -7.61 1.94 -10.25
N GLU A 77 -7.93 0.70 -10.63
CA GLU A 77 -9.30 0.20 -10.64
C GLU A 77 -9.88 0.15 -9.23
N ILE A 78 -9.09 -0.34 -8.26
CA ILE A 78 -9.50 -0.37 -6.86
C ILE A 78 -9.60 1.05 -6.30
N LEU A 79 -8.65 1.94 -6.62
CA LEU A 79 -8.67 3.32 -6.16
C LEU A 79 -9.90 4.08 -6.68
N ASP A 80 -10.23 3.91 -7.96
CA ASP A 80 -11.40 4.53 -8.58
C ASP A 80 -12.70 4.00 -7.99
N ALA A 81 -12.80 2.67 -7.79
CA ALA A 81 -13.94 2.06 -7.11
C ALA A 81 -14.04 2.51 -5.64
N ALA A 82 -12.89 2.76 -4.99
CA ALA A 82 -12.84 3.26 -3.63
C ALA A 82 -13.25 4.74 -3.55
N ASN A 83 -13.17 5.54 -4.62
CA ASN A 83 -13.59 6.94 -4.69
C ASN A 83 -13.30 7.72 -3.36
N PRO A 84 -12.03 7.85 -2.96
CA PRO A 84 -11.66 8.35 -1.64
C PRO A 84 -11.87 9.85 -1.50
N ASP A 85 -12.38 10.27 -0.34
CA ASP A 85 -12.40 11.67 0.11
C ASP A 85 -11.05 12.08 0.73
N LEU A 86 -10.28 11.09 1.24
CA LEU A 86 -9.01 11.29 1.93
C LEU A 86 -8.02 10.18 1.59
N LEU A 87 -6.80 10.59 1.19
CA LEU A 87 -5.66 9.70 0.99
C LEU A 87 -4.63 9.91 2.11
N LEU A 88 -4.30 8.84 2.81
CA LEU A 88 -3.21 8.83 3.80
C LEU A 88 -1.96 8.25 3.15
N THR A 89 -0.91 9.07 3.04
CA THR A 89 0.35 8.71 2.43
C THR A 89 1.53 9.26 3.25
N GLN A 90 2.73 8.78 2.96
CA GLN A 90 3.97 9.31 3.52
C GLN A 90 4.91 9.71 2.38
N ALA A 91 5.62 10.81 2.56
CA ALA A 91 6.80 11.07 1.76
C ALA A 91 7.89 10.10 2.21
N ILE A 92 8.68 9.60 1.26
CA ILE A 92 9.89 8.84 1.57
C ILE A 92 10.86 9.84 2.21
N CYS A 93 11.31 9.59 3.43
CA CYS A 93 12.45 10.34 3.98
C CYS A 93 13.70 9.98 3.16
N GLU A 94 14.46 10.97 2.72
CA GLU A 94 15.82 10.72 2.23
C GLU A 94 16.62 10.09 3.38
N VAL A 95 17.15 8.88 3.17
CA VAL A 95 18.02 8.17 4.11
C VAL A 95 19.41 8.03 3.51
#